data_AF-A0A8X7BWZ2-F1
#
_entry.id   AF-A0A8X7BWZ2-F1
#
_cell.length_a   1.000
_cell.length_b   1.000
_cell.length_c   1.000
_cell.angle_alpha   90.00
_cell.angle_beta   90.00
_cell.angle_gamma   90.00
#
_symmetry.space_group_name_H-M   'P 1'
#
loop_
_entity.id
_entity.type
_entity.pdbx_description
1 polymer ?
#
loop_
_entity_poly.entity_id
_entity_poly.type
_entity_poly.pdbx_seq_one_letter_code
_entity_poly.pdbx_strand_id
1 'polypeptide(L)'
;MDKASDFESEDCRFESCPDYWGLLNPDWKLCNRGRRQSPIDIEPPILLFDPGMGNIEISTEKVRSVKGICPVRVFLLFVFVLRKLSLY
;
A
#
# COMPACT_ATOMS: atom_id res chain seq x y z
N MET A 1 -9.10 30.74 18.24
CA MET A 1 -9.56 29.69 17.31
C MET A 1 -8.51 29.57 16.23
N ASP A 2 -7.47 28.81 16.54
CA ASP A 2 -6.35 28.58 15.65
C ASP A 2 -6.86 27.74 14.48
N LYS A 3 -6.94 28.36 13.29
CA LYS A 3 -7.08 27.58 12.08
C LYS A 3 -5.74 26.89 11.87
N ALA A 4 -5.75 25.57 11.93
CA ALA A 4 -4.70 24.76 11.36
C ALA A 4 -4.43 25.28 9.95
N SER A 5 -3.15 25.43 9.64
CA SER A 5 -2.66 25.73 8.32
C SER A 5 -3.10 24.61 7.37
N ASP A 6 -4.23 24.82 6.70
CA ASP A 6 -4.61 24.07 5.52
C ASP A 6 -3.54 24.36 4.47
N PHE A 7 -2.66 23.38 4.27
CA PHE A 7 -1.80 23.29 3.10
C PHE A 7 -2.73 23.05 1.89
N GLU A 8 -3.40 24.10 1.43
CA GLU A 8 -4.10 24.08 0.14
C GLU A 8 -3.03 24.07 -0.96
N SER A 9 -2.57 22.87 -1.29
CA SER A 9 -1.76 22.60 -2.47
C SER A 9 -2.63 22.70 -3.72
N GLU A 10 -3.05 23.91 -4.08
CA GLU A 10 -3.58 24.17 -5.41
C GLU A 10 -2.40 24.30 -6.39
N ASP A 11 -1.93 23.16 -6.90
CA ASP A 11 -1.92 22.90 -8.34
C ASP A 11 -1.41 21.47 -8.60
N CYS A 12 -2.21 20.47 -8.21
CA CYS A 12 -2.15 19.21 -8.93
C CYS A 12 -2.98 19.40 -10.20
N ARG A 13 -2.36 19.38 -11.39
CA ARG A 13 -3.12 19.14 -12.63
C ARG A 13 -4.00 17.91 -12.40
N PHE A 14 -5.23 17.93 -12.92
CA PHE A 14 -6.24 16.89 -12.68
C PHE A 14 -5.73 15.46 -12.92
N GLU A 15 -4.72 15.29 -13.78
CA GLU A 15 -4.08 14.01 -14.11
C GLU A 15 -3.01 13.54 -13.10
N SER A 16 -2.50 14.42 -12.23
CA SER A 16 -1.43 14.10 -11.26
C SER A 16 -1.89 14.11 -9.80
N CYS A 17 -3.14 14.46 -9.50
CA CYS A 17 -3.61 14.43 -8.11
C CYS A 17 -3.52 13.01 -7.54
N PRO A 18 -3.13 12.84 -6.27
CA PRO A 18 -3.10 11.54 -5.60
C PRO A 18 -4.39 10.73 -5.74
N ASP A 19 -5.54 11.41 -5.77
CA ASP A 19 -6.86 10.82 -5.95
C ASP A 19 -7.00 9.98 -7.23
N TYR A 20 -6.25 10.34 -8.30
CA TYR A 20 -6.33 9.69 -9.60
C TYR A 20 -5.29 8.60 -9.82
N TRP A 21 -4.32 8.40 -8.93
CA TRP A 21 -3.21 7.46 -9.16
C TRP A 21 -3.68 6.04 -9.49
N GLY A 22 -4.75 5.56 -8.83
CA GLY A 22 -5.31 4.23 -9.12
C GLY A 22 -6.09 4.12 -10.44
N LEU A 23 -6.30 5.23 -11.14
CA LEU A 23 -6.93 5.30 -12.47
C LEU A 23 -5.90 5.47 -13.59
N LEU A 24 -4.73 6.05 -13.29
CA LEU A 24 -3.65 6.28 -14.26
C LEU A 24 -2.99 5.00 -14.74
N ASN A 25 -2.80 4.02 -13.85
CA ASN A 25 -2.16 2.75 -14.17
C ASN A 25 -2.89 1.59 -13.47
N PRO A 26 -3.27 0.52 -14.19
CA PRO A 26 -3.93 -0.65 -13.59
C PRO A 26 -3.13 -1.32 -12.46
N ASP A 27 -1.80 -1.21 -12.46
CA ASP A 27 -0.95 -1.75 -11.39
C ASP A 27 -1.06 -0.93 -10.10
N TRP A 28 -1.55 0.32 -10.17
CA TRP A 28 -1.70 1.23 -9.03
C TRP A 28 -3.12 1.26 -8.45
N LYS A 29 -4.00 0.33 -8.86
CA LYS A 29 -5.40 0.22 -8.41
C LYS A 29 -5.60 0.20 -6.89
N LEU A 30 -4.57 -0.11 -6.09
CA LEU A 30 -4.67 -0.09 -4.64
C LEU A 30 -4.73 1.34 -4.08
N CYS A 31 -4.21 2.34 -4.79
CA CYS A 31 -4.23 3.73 -4.34
C CYS A 31 -5.66 4.27 -4.19
N ASN A 32 -6.63 3.80 -5.00
CA ASN A 32 -8.03 4.22 -4.91
C ASN A 32 -9.00 3.14 -4.40
N ARG A 33 -8.63 1.84 -4.45
CA ARG A 33 -9.47 0.73 -3.93
C ARG A 33 -9.01 0.16 -2.60
N GLY A 34 -7.80 0.51 -2.15
CA GLY A 34 -7.24 0.02 -0.90
C GLY A 34 -7.98 0.59 0.30
N ARG A 35 -8.43 -0.26 1.23
CA ARG A 35 -9.11 0.17 2.46
C ARG A 35 -8.16 0.45 3.63
N ARG A 36 -6.86 0.24 3.42
CA ARG A 36 -5.78 0.40 4.39
C ARG A 36 -4.65 1.14 3.71
N GLN A 37 -4.85 2.44 3.48
CA GLN A 37 -3.87 3.33 2.86
C GLN A 37 -3.36 4.32 3.90
N SER A 38 -2.13 4.76 3.74
CA SER A 38 -1.52 5.85 4.50
C SER A 38 -1.66 7.18 3.73
N PRO A 39 -1.66 8.34 4.40
CA PRO A 39 -1.52 8.52 5.84
C PRO A 39 -2.80 8.14 6.61
N ILE A 40 -2.65 7.78 7.88
CA ILE A 40 -3.75 7.69 8.84
C ILE A 40 -3.57 8.77 9.90
N ASP A 41 -4.67 9.18 10.53
CA ASP A 41 -4.57 9.96 11.75
C ASP A 41 -4.13 9.07 12.93
N ILE A 42 -3.24 9.58 13.77
CA ILE A 42 -2.73 8.87 14.93
C ILE A 42 -3.30 9.56 16.16
N GLU A 43 -4.35 8.97 16.74
CA GLU A 43 -5.00 9.46 17.95
C GLU A 43 -4.39 8.78 19.19
N PRO A 44 -3.54 9.45 20.00
CA PRO A 44 -2.87 8.82 21.14
C PRO A 44 -3.78 8.13 22.17
N PRO A 45 -4.99 8.65 22.48
CA PRO A 45 -5.88 8.04 23.47
C PRO A 45 -6.40 6.63 23.11
N ILE A 46 -6.43 6.27 21.82
CA ILE A 46 -6.94 4.96 21.36
C ILE A 46 -5.82 3.99 21.01
N LEU A 47 -4.55 4.41 21.13
CA LEU A 47 -3.41 3.55 20.88
C LEU A 47 -3.29 2.49 21.98
N LEU A 48 -3.19 1.23 21.56
CA LEU A 48 -2.84 0.14 22.45
C LEU A 48 -1.33 0.16 22.71
N PHE A 49 -0.92 0.24 23.97
CA PHE A 49 0.47 0.00 24.36
C PHE A 49 0.77 -1.50 24.35
N ASP A 50 1.73 -1.90 23.52
CA ASP A 50 2.22 -3.28 23.45
C ASP A 50 3.57 -3.40 24.20
N PRO A 51 3.61 -4.01 25.40
CA PRO A 51 4.86 -4.18 26.16
C PRO A 51 5.83 -5.18 25.52
N GLY A 52 5.38 -6.00 24.56
CA GLY A 52 6.24 -6.90 23.80
C GLY A 52 7.01 -6.20 22.68
N MET A 53 6.64 -4.96 22.34
CA MET A 53 7.33 -4.16 21.33
C MET A 53 8.61 -3.57 21.92
N GLY A 54 9.75 -4.22 21.66
CA GLY A 54 11.06 -3.74 22.06
C GLY A 54 11.52 -2.49 21.29
N ASN A 55 12.69 -1.97 21.68
CA ASN A 55 13.32 -0.86 20.95
C ASN A 55 13.65 -1.26 19.51
N ILE A 56 13.49 -0.33 18.58
CA ILE A 56 13.87 -0.54 17.18
C ILE A 56 15.40 -0.51 17.08
N GLU A 57 16.01 -1.62 16.69
CA GLU A 57 17.43 -1.70 16.34
C GLU A 57 17.60 -1.38 14.85
N ILE A 58 18.38 -0.34 14.53
CA ILE A 58 18.61 0.10 13.16
C ILE A 58 19.98 -0.41 12.70
N SER A 59 20.00 -1.35 11.75
CA SER A 59 21.23 -1.77 11.05
C SER A 59 21.37 -1.04 9.72
N THR A 60 22.56 -0.53 9.44
CA THR A 60 22.88 0.19 8.20
C THR A 60 23.44 -0.75 7.15
N GLU A 61 22.69 -1.80 6.81
CA GLU A 61 23.06 -2.68 5.72
C GLU A 61 22.50 -2.20 4.39
N LYS A 62 23.30 -2.32 3.32
CA LYS A 62 22.85 -1.98 1.97
C LYS A 62 21.85 -3.04 1.48
N VAL A 63 20.56 -2.73 1.58
CA VAL A 63 19.50 -3.57 1.04
C VAL A 63 19.57 -3.54 -0.50
N ARG A 64 19.72 -4.71 -1.12
CA ARG A 64 19.55 -4.87 -2.57
C ARG A 64 18.06 -4.99 -2.87
N SER A 65 17.55 -4.18 -3.80
CA SER A 65 16.16 -4.32 -4.25
C SER A 65 15.98 -5.68 -4.92
N VAL A 66 15.29 -6.59 -4.24
CA VAL A 66 14.82 -7.84 -4.84
C VAL A 66 13.53 -7.49 -5.57
N LYS A 67 13.52 -7.57 -6.91
CA LYS A 67 12.28 -7.59 -7.69
C LYS A 67 11.53 -8.88 -7.33
N GLY A 68 10.75 -8.81 -6.25
CA GLY A 68 9.82 -9.86 -5.85
C GLY A 68 8.70 -9.95 -6.87
N ILE A 69 8.62 -11.10 -7.52
CA ILE A 69 7.51 -11.51 -8.38
C ILE A 69 6.19 -11.29 -7.63
N CYS A 70 5.35 -10.44 -8.21
CA CYS A 70 3.97 -10.28 -7.78
C CYS A 70 3.26 -11.65 -7.97
N PRO A 71 2.73 -12.29 -6.90
CA PRO A 71 2.28 -13.69 -6.93
C PRO A 71 1.02 -13.93 -7.77
N VAL A 72 0.46 -12.89 -8.41
CA VAL A 72 -0.69 -13.01 -9.32
C VAL A 72 -0.45 -14.00 -10.47
N ARG A 73 0.81 -14.27 -10.87
CA ARG A 73 1.11 -15.30 -11.88
C ARG A 73 1.17 -16.73 -11.33
N VAL A 74 1.59 -16.93 -10.09
CA VAL A 74 1.65 -18.28 -9.48
C VAL A 74 0.24 -18.78 -9.19
N PHE A 75 -0.66 -17.88 -8.76
CA PHE A 75 -2.06 -18.20 -8.56
C PHE A 75 -2.78 -18.63 -9.85
N LEU A 76 -2.46 -18.00 -10.99
CA LEU A 76 -3.05 -18.36 -12.28
C LEU A 76 -2.54 -19.71 -12.81
N LEU A 77 -1.25 -20.04 -12.65
CA LEU A 77 -0.74 -21.36 -13.02
C LEU A 77 -1.40 -22.47 -12.20
N PHE A 78 -1.62 -22.25 -10.90
CA PHE A 78 -2.31 -23.21 -10.05
C PHE A 78 -3.77 -23.42 -10.49
N VAL A 79 -4.50 -22.34 -10.81
CA VAL A 79 -5.89 -22.44 -11.30
C VAL A 79 -5.98 -23.09 -12.69
N PHE A 80 -5.03 -22.83 -13.59
CA PHE A 80 -5.02 -23.41 -14.94
C PHE A 80 -4.66 -24.91 -14.93
N VAL A 81 -3.71 -25.32 -14.09
CA VAL A 81 -3.32 -26.73 -13.93
C VAL A 81 -4.43 -27.52 -13.23
N LEU A 82 -5.03 -26.97 -12.16
CA LEU A 82 -6.15 -27.61 -11.48
C LEU A 82 -7.40 -27.72 -12.36
N ARG A 83 -7.68 -26.73 -13.23
CA ARG A 83 -8.77 -26.84 -14.22
C ARG A 83 -8.48 -27.86 -15.31
N LYS A 84 -7.22 -28.07 -15.70
CA LYS A 84 -6.86 -29.13 -16.66
C LYS A 84 -6.92 -30.53 -16.08
N LEU A 85 -6.62 -30.71 -14.79
CA LEU A 85 -6.71 -32.01 -14.10
C LEU A 85 -8.15 -32.39 -13.74
N SER A 86 -9.08 -31.43 -13.64
CA SER A 86 -10.51 -31.70 -13.46
C SER A 86 -11.24 -32.09 -14.76
N LEU A 87 -10.56 -32.04 -15.91
CA LEU A 87 -11.10 -32.35 -17.24
C LEU A 87 -10.41 -33.57 -17.88
N TYR A 88 -9.77 -34.43 -17.06
CA TYR A 88 -9.21 -35.72 -17.45
C TYR A 88 -9.77 -36.83 -16.56
#